data_AF-A0A0Q9WPU2-F1
#
_entry.id   AF-A0A0Q9WPU2-F1
#
_cell.length_a   1.000
_cell.length_b   1.000
_cell.length_c   1.000
_cell.angle_alpha   90.00
_cell.angle_beta   90.00
_cell.angle_gamma   90.00
#
_symmetry.space_group_name_H-M   'P 1'
#
loop_
_entity.id
_entity.type
_entity.pdbx_description
1 polymer ?
#
loop_
_entity_poly.entity_id
_entity_poly.type
_entity_poly.pdbx_seq_one_letter_code
_entity_poly.pdbx_strand_id
1 'polypeptide(L)'
;MHQIDIWLTFLRSVFYVGKGKALRPYVHLQHAQKLLQEPDQLKLAKDPKLALIVNIWQDKRGVLLLHGFRGISSYDAHSREAAMIDALGMNHLTNRRVGVYFGLTKKHFTMGQRRLLGIALLHKLLTQFMAGEERELHPQISTCAQAA
;
A
#
# COMPACT_ATOMS: atom_id res chain seq x y z
N MET A 1 -6.51 10.81 -20.97
CA MET A 1 -7.20 9.89 -20.04
C MET A 1 -8.20 10.72 -19.25
N HIS A 2 -9.47 10.32 -19.15
CA HIS A 2 -10.46 11.12 -18.42
C HIS A 2 -10.16 11.09 -16.91
N GLN A 3 -10.57 12.13 -16.17
CA GLN A 3 -10.32 12.21 -14.72
C GLN A 3 -10.87 10.98 -13.97
N ILE A 4 -12.00 10.44 -14.41
CA ILE A 4 -12.59 9.23 -13.85
C ILE A 4 -11.71 7.99 -14.09
N ASP A 5 -11.08 7.87 -15.27
CA ASP A 5 -10.19 6.75 -15.58
C ASP A 5 -8.92 6.80 -14.73
N ILE A 6 -8.37 8.00 -14.53
CA ILE A 6 -7.21 8.22 -13.66
C ILE A 6 -7.56 7.79 -12.23
N TRP A 7 -8.72 8.23 -11.73
CA TRP A 7 -9.18 7.88 -10.39
C TRP A 7 -9.38 6.37 -10.22
N LEU A 8 -10.10 5.73 -11.14
CA LEU A 8 -10.36 4.29 -11.08
C LEU A 8 -9.07 3.47 -11.23
N THR A 9 -8.15 3.90 -12.10
CA THR A 9 -6.83 3.26 -12.26
C THR A 9 -6.01 3.37 -10.98
N PHE A 10 -5.97 4.55 -10.36
CA PHE A 10 -5.30 4.75 -9.09
C PHE A 10 -5.88 3.85 -8.00
N LEU A 11 -7.20 3.83 -7.82
CA LEU A 11 -7.84 2.98 -6.81
C LEU A 11 -7.53 1.49 -7.02
N ARG A 12 -7.63 1.01 -8.28
CA ARG A 12 -7.33 -0.40 -8.62
C ARG A 12 -5.86 -0.77 -8.40
N SER A 13 -4.95 0.20 -8.47
CA SER A 13 -3.53 -0.03 -8.22
C SER A 13 -3.18 -0.16 -6.73
N VAL A 14 -4.07 0.30 -5.83
CA VAL A 14 -3.85 0.18 -4.38
C VAL A 14 -4.12 -1.26 -3.95
N PHE A 15 -3.07 -1.99 -3.62
CA PHE A 15 -3.20 -3.35 -3.08
C PHE A 15 -2.95 -3.43 -1.57
N TYR A 16 -2.46 -2.38 -0.93
CA TYR A 16 -2.21 -2.38 0.51
C TYR A 16 -2.31 -0.97 1.11
N VAL A 17 -3.00 -0.86 2.23
CA VAL A 17 -3.05 0.36 3.04
C VAL A 17 -2.43 0.09 4.39
N GLY A 18 -1.51 0.94 4.83
CA GLY A 18 -0.86 0.81 6.13
C GLY A 18 -0.74 2.13 6.87
N LYS A 19 -0.52 2.04 8.18
CA LYS A 19 -0.37 3.16 9.12
C LYS A 19 0.91 4.00 8.94
N GLY A 20 1.76 3.71 7.96
CA GLY A 20 2.99 4.47 7.69
C GLY A 20 3.98 4.51 8.86
N LYS A 21 4.56 3.36 9.24
CA LYS A 21 5.61 3.30 10.26
C LYS A 21 7.01 3.22 9.63
N ALA A 22 7.73 4.33 9.64
CA ALA A 22 9.18 4.42 9.38
C ALA A 22 9.65 3.53 8.22
N LEU A 23 10.66 2.68 8.45
CA LEU A 23 11.29 1.83 7.44
C LEU A 23 10.51 0.54 7.12
N ARG A 24 9.34 0.30 7.71
CA ARG A 24 8.63 -0.98 7.54
C ARG A 24 8.29 -1.35 6.10
N PRO A 25 7.92 -0.41 5.20
CA PRO A 25 7.73 -0.75 3.80
C PRO A 25 8.98 -1.41 3.19
N TYR A 26 10.17 -0.88 3.46
CA TYR A 26 11.44 -1.40 2.95
C TYR A 26 11.77 -2.80 3.48
N VAL A 27 11.43 -3.12 4.74
CA VAL A 27 11.62 -4.47 5.29
C VAL A 27 10.82 -5.51 4.49
N HIS A 28 9.59 -5.18 4.08
CA HIS A 28 8.80 -6.08 3.24
C HIS A 28 9.40 -6.25 1.83
N LEU A 29 9.94 -5.19 1.25
CA LEU A 29 10.63 -5.25 -0.04
C LEU A 29 11.89 -6.12 0.04
N GLN A 30 12.69 -5.98 1.11
CA GLN A 30 13.85 -6.85 1.35
C GLN A 30 13.47 -8.33 1.48
N HIS A 31 12.36 -8.63 2.18
CA HIS A 31 11.85 -10.00 2.28
C HIS A 31 11.39 -10.55 0.94
N ALA A 32 10.68 -9.75 0.14
CA ALA A 32 10.28 -10.14 -1.21
C ALA A 32 11.50 -10.37 -2.11
N GLN A 33 12.57 -9.60 -1.94
CA GLN A 33 13.78 -9.73 -2.76
C GLN A 33 14.48 -11.06 -2.47
N LYS A 34 14.56 -11.47 -1.20
CA LYS A 34 15.06 -12.81 -0.84
C LYS A 34 14.22 -13.92 -1.48
N LEU A 35 12.89 -13.76 -1.50
CA LEU A 35 11.98 -14.73 -2.10
C LEU A 35 12.05 -14.80 -3.63
N LEU A 36 12.55 -13.76 -4.30
CA LEU A 36 12.86 -13.84 -5.73
C LEU A 36 14.10 -14.70 -6.01
N GLN A 37 15.11 -14.64 -5.13
CA GLN A 37 16.37 -15.39 -5.27
C GLN A 37 16.21 -16.84 -4.81
N GLU A 38 15.52 -17.03 -3.69
CA GLU A 38 15.28 -18.32 -3.04
C GLU A 38 13.77 -18.47 -2.78
N PRO A 39 13.00 -18.99 -3.76
CA PRO A 39 11.55 -19.11 -3.63
C PRO A 39 11.14 -20.05 -2.48
N ASP A 40 10.33 -19.54 -1.55
CA ASP A 40 9.65 -20.33 -0.53
C ASP A 40 8.13 -20.28 -0.79
N GLN A 41 7.62 -21.35 -1.42
CA GLN A 41 6.22 -21.45 -1.81
C GLN A 41 5.27 -21.42 -0.61
N LEU A 42 5.67 -22.00 0.53
CA LEU A 42 4.84 -22.02 1.74
C LEU A 42 4.68 -20.61 2.32
N LYS A 43 5.77 -19.83 2.32
CA LYS A 43 5.74 -18.44 2.79
C LYS A 43 4.96 -17.53 1.85
N LEU A 44 5.12 -17.69 0.53
CA LEU A 44 4.33 -16.94 -0.46
C LEU A 44 2.83 -17.26 -0.32
N ALA A 45 2.46 -18.53 -0.13
CA ALA A 45 1.06 -18.92 0.09
C ALA A 45 0.44 -18.30 1.37
N LYS A 46 1.26 -18.06 2.41
CA LYS A 46 0.81 -17.49 3.69
C LYS A 46 0.83 -15.97 3.75
N ASP A 47 1.50 -15.30 2.81
CA ASP A 47 1.65 -13.84 2.80
C ASP A 47 1.24 -13.23 1.46
N PRO A 48 -0.05 -12.90 1.27
CA PRO A 48 -0.56 -12.34 0.03
C PRO A 48 0.13 -11.04 -0.38
N LYS A 49 0.59 -10.24 0.60
CA LYS A 49 1.31 -9.00 0.31
C LYS A 49 2.67 -9.29 -0.29
N LEU A 50 3.45 -10.21 0.33
CA LEU A 50 4.75 -10.59 -0.22
C LEU A 50 4.60 -11.29 -1.57
N ALA A 51 3.62 -12.18 -1.72
CA ALA A 51 3.34 -12.85 -2.97
C ALA A 51 3.04 -11.85 -4.10
N LEU A 52 2.19 -10.85 -3.83
CA LEU A 52 1.88 -9.84 -4.84
C LEU A 52 3.10 -8.97 -5.20
N ILE A 53 3.93 -8.57 -4.23
CA ILE A 53 5.17 -7.82 -4.50
C ILE A 53 6.11 -8.65 -5.40
N VAL A 54 6.29 -9.92 -5.10
CA VAL A 54 7.12 -10.84 -5.91
C VAL A 54 6.56 -10.96 -7.32
N ASN A 55 5.25 -11.15 -7.48
CA ASN A 55 4.60 -11.24 -8.79
C ASN A 55 4.78 -9.95 -9.62
N ILE A 56 4.55 -8.77 -9.02
CA ILE A 56 4.78 -7.47 -9.69
C ILE A 56 6.21 -7.38 -10.22
N TRP A 57 7.19 -7.81 -9.43
CA TRP A 57 8.59 -7.81 -9.82
C TRP A 57 8.94 -8.84 -10.90
N GLN A 58 8.33 -10.03 -10.88
CA GLN A 58 8.46 -11.03 -11.95
C GLN A 58 7.90 -10.53 -13.28
N ASP A 59 6.84 -9.72 -13.24
CA ASP A 59 6.24 -9.06 -14.40
C ASP A 59 7.06 -7.84 -14.88
N LYS A 60 8.30 -7.67 -14.40
CA LYS A 60 9.23 -6.57 -14.74
C LYS A 60 8.67 -5.18 -14.42
N ARG A 61 7.76 -5.10 -13.46
CA ARG A 61 7.24 -3.85 -12.89
C ARG A 61 7.83 -3.64 -11.50
N GLY A 62 7.69 -2.45 -10.94
CA GLY A 62 8.07 -2.15 -9.57
C GLY A 62 6.89 -1.73 -8.71
N VAL A 63 7.14 -1.62 -7.41
CA VAL A 63 6.14 -1.25 -6.41
C VAL A 63 6.27 0.24 -6.10
N LEU A 64 5.16 0.97 -6.13
CA LEU A 64 5.12 2.37 -5.69
C LEU A 64 4.83 2.46 -4.19
N LEU A 65 5.63 3.25 -3.46
CA LEU A 65 5.42 3.57 -2.05
C LEU A 65 4.94 5.00 -1.89
N LEU A 66 3.63 5.19 -1.82
CA LEU A 66 3.05 6.51 -1.63
C LEU A 66 3.01 6.88 -0.14
N HIS A 67 3.84 7.84 0.26
CA HIS A 67 3.91 8.31 1.64
C HIS A 67 2.94 9.46 1.91
N GLY A 68 1.77 9.11 2.44
CA GLY A 68 0.79 10.10 2.90
C GLY A 68 1.01 10.57 4.33
N PHE A 69 0.59 11.80 4.61
CA PHE A 69 0.26 12.33 5.94
C PHE A 69 1.37 12.23 7.00
N ARG A 70 2.16 13.30 7.14
CA ARG A 70 3.24 13.42 8.13
C ARG A 70 2.76 14.11 9.41
N GLY A 71 3.45 13.86 10.52
CA GLY A 71 3.19 14.55 11.80
C GLY A 71 1.85 14.18 12.46
N ILE A 72 1.29 13.01 12.13
CA ILE A 72 0.01 12.55 12.68
C ILE A 72 0.21 11.59 13.86
N SER A 73 -0.76 11.57 14.78
CA SER A 73 -0.74 10.64 15.90
C SER A 73 -0.99 9.18 15.46
N SER A 74 -0.61 8.22 16.30
CA SER A 74 -0.89 6.80 16.05
C SER A 74 -2.40 6.54 15.88
N TYR A 75 -3.24 7.17 16.71
CA TYR A 75 -4.71 7.03 16.63
C TYR A 75 -5.29 7.60 15.33
N ASP A 76 -4.72 8.71 14.84
CA ASP A 76 -5.11 9.28 13.55
C ASP A 76 -4.67 8.36 12.40
N ALA A 77 -3.43 7.86 12.43
CA ALA A 77 -2.93 6.90 11.44
C ALA A 77 -3.79 5.63 11.36
N HIS A 78 -4.22 5.09 12.50
CA HIS A 78 -5.15 3.96 12.58
C HIS A 78 -6.52 4.30 11.96
N SER A 79 -7.08 5.45 12.29
CA SER A 79 -8.40 5.85 11.80
C SER A 79 -8.39 6.13 10.29
N ARG A 80 -7.28 6.67 9.75
CA ARG A 80 -7.08 6.88 8.31
C ARG A 80 -6.90 5.58 7.55
N GLU A 81 -6.10 4.64 8.09
CA GLU A 81 -5.98 3.28 7.54
C GLU A 81 -7.38 2.63 7.46
N ALA A 82 -8.16 2.67 8.54
CA ALA A 82 -9.51 2.13 8.58
C ALA A 82 -10.45 2.79 7.55
N ALA A 83 -10.44 4.13 7.48
CA ALA A 83 -11.27 4.88 6.54
C ALA A 83 -10.96 4.53 5.08
N MET A 84 -9.68 4.49 4.70
CA MET A 84 -9.26 4.14 3.34
C MET A 84 -9.59 2.68 2.99
N ILE A 85 -9.40 1.74 3.93
CA ILE A 85 -9.79 0.34 3.73
C ILE A 85 -11.32 0.22 3.55
N ASP A 86 -12.12 0.90 4.37
CA ASP A 86 -13.58 0.87 4.27
C ASP A 86 -14.10 1.49 2.97
N ALA A 87 -13.36 2.44 2.39
CA ALA A 87 -13.67 3.05 1.10
C ALA A 87 -13.31 2.14 -0.09
N LEU A 88 -12.17 1.46 -0.04
CA LEU A 88 -11.71 0.53 -1.09
C LEU A 88 -12.45 -0.82 -1.05
N GLY A 89 -12.83 -1.25 0.15
CA GLY A 89 -13.22 -2.62 0.43
C GLY A 89 -12.00 -3.56 0.52
N MET A 90 -12.24 -4.79 0.97
CA MET A 90 -11.16 -5.78 1.21
C MET A 90 -10.88 -6.68 0.00
N ASN A 91 -11.72 -6.68 -1.02
CA ASN A 91 -11.69 -7.70 -2.08
C ASN A 91 -10.38 -7.74 -2.89
N HIS A 92 -9.71 -6.60 -3.08
CA HIS A 92 -8.46 -6.49 -3.85
C HIS A 92 -7.26 -6.02 -2.99
N LEU A 93 -7.45 -5.91 -1.67
CA LEU A 93 -6.38 -5.55 -0.76
C LEU A 93 -5.71 -6.80 -0.19
N THR A 94 -4.39 -6.80 -0.11
CA THR A 94 -3.59 -7.81 0.60
C THR A 94 -3.54 -7.56 2.11
N ASN A 95 -4.32 -6.61 2.62
CA ASN A 95 -4.51 -6.39 4.05
C ASN A 95 -5.09 -7.65 4.70
N ARG A 96 -4.48 -8.14 5.78
CA ARG A 96 -5.02 -9.30 6.52
C ARG A 96 -6.21 -8.97 7.43
N ARG A 97 -6.41 -7.69 7.72
CA ARG A 97 -7.43 -7.20 8.67
C ARG A 97 -7.94 -5.84 8.22
N VAL A 98 -9.20 -5.57 8.54
CA VAL A 98 -9.76 -4.21 8.49
C VAL A 98 -9.08 -3.31 9.52
N GLY A 99 -9.17 -2.00 9.31
CA GLY A 99 -8.61 -1.02 10.24
C GLY A 99 -9.46 -0.84 11.48
N VAL A 100 -8.93 -0.08 12.45
CA VAL A 100 -9.58 0.22 13.72
C VAL A 100 -9.69 1.72 13.88
N TYR A 101 -10.90 2.20 14.17
CA TYR A 101 -11.15 3.62 14.43
C TYR A 101 -10.85 3.98 15.89
N PHE A 102 -10.34 5.20 16.09
CA PHE A 102 -10.06 5.78 17.40
C PHE A 102 -10.70 7.17 17.53
N GLY A 103 -10.71 7.71 18.76
CA GLY A 103 -11.06 9.09 19.05
C GLY A 103 -12.43 9.51 18.48
N LEU A 104 -12.47 10.71 17.91
CA LEU A 104 -13.69 11.31 17.37
C LEU A 104 -14.27 10.49 16.21
N THR A 105 -13.43 9.93 15.34
CA THR A 105 -13.89 9.10 14.22
C THR A 105 -14.61 7.84 14.71
N LYS A 106 -14.15 7.24 15.80
CA LYS A 106 -14.87 6.13 16.44
C LYS A 106 -16.18 6.57 17.08
N LYS A 107 -16.18 7.71 17.78
CA LYS A 107 -17.30 8.16 18.62
C LYS A 107 -18.44 8.82 17.84
N HIS A 108 -18.13 9.60 16.81
CA HIS A 108 -19.08 10.53 16.20
C HIS A 108 -19.34 10.29 14.71
N PHE A 109 -18.46 9.56 14.02
CA PHE A 109 -18.65 9.35 12.58
C PHE A 109 -19.51 8.12 12.33
N THR A 110 -20.53 8.28 11.49
CA THR A 110 -21.26 7.16 10.89
C THR A 110 -20.36 6.39 9.92
N MET A 111 -20.78 5.17 9.54
CA MET A 111 -20.05 4.41 8.51
C MET A 111 -19.98 5.13 7.16
N GLY A 112 -21.02 5.87 6.78
CA GLY A 112 -21.00 6.69 5.56
C GLY A 112 -19.94 7.80 5.62
N GLN A 113 -19.86 8.52 6.75
CA GLN A 113 -18.85 9.56 6.96
C GLN A 113 -17.42 8.99 6.99
N ARG A 114 -17.23 7.80 7.57
CA ARG A 114 -15.93 7.10 7.58
C ARG A 114 -15.47 6.73 6.17
N ARG A 115 -16.37 6.23 5.33
CA ARG A 115 -16.07 5.94 3.91
C ARG A 115 -15.77 7.21 3.12
N LEU A 116 -16.54 8.28 3.31
CA LEU A 116 -16.28 9.58 2.68
C LEU A 116 -14.91 10.15 3.10
N LEU A 117 -14.53 10.02 4.38
CA LEU A 117 -13.18 10.35 4.84
C LEU A 117 -12.13 9.53 4.08
N GLY A 118 -12.34 8.22 3.91
CA GLY A 118 -11.46 7.35 3.14
C GLY A 118 -11.28 7.80 1.70
N ILE A 119 -12.40 8.12 1.02
CA ILE A 119 -12.40 8.64 -0.37
C ILE A 119 -11.61 9.94 -0.45
N ALA A 120 -11.84 10.88 0.47
CA ALA A 120 -11.13 12.16 0.49
C ALA A 120 -9.62 11.99 0.71
N LEU A 121 -9.23 11.06 1.59
CA LEU A 121 -7.82 10.73 1.84
C LEU A 121 -7.17 10.10 0.60
N LEU A 122 -7.84 9.16 -0.05
CA LEU A 122 -7.36 8.51 -1.28
C LEU A 122 -7.25 9.51 -2.44
N HIS A 123 -8.22 10.43 -2.57
CA HIS A 123 -8.16 11.47 -3.59
C HIS A 123 -6.97 12.41 -3.33
N LYS A 124 -6.74 12.81 -2.08
CA LYS A 124 -5.56 13.59 -1.69
C LYS A 124 -4.25 12.86 -2.04
N LEU A 125 -4.19 11.55 -1.81
CA LEU A 125 -3.04 10.73 -2.20
C LEU A 125 -2.85 10.69 -3.72
N LEU A 126 -3.92 10.53 -4.51
CA LEU A 126 -3.84 10.65 -5.96
C LEU A 126 -3.27 12.01 -6.38
N THR A 127 -3.79 13.11 -5.82
CA THR A 127 -3.31 14.45 -6.16
C THR A 127 -1.81 14.61 -5.86
N GLN A 128 -1.34 14.06 -4.72
CA GLN A 128 0.07 14.05 -4.37
C GLN A 128 0.91 13.20 -5.34
N PHE A 129 0.42 12.01 -5.71
CA PHE A 129 1.07 11.14 -6.68
C PHE A 129 1.21 11.81 -8.05
N MET A 130 0.15 12.45 -8.55
CA MET A 130 0.14 13.13 -9.85
C MET A 130 1.06 14.37 -9.88
N ALA A 131 1.31 15.00 -8.73
CA ALA A 131 2.20 16.15 -8.60
C ALA A 131 3.65 15.77 -8.29
N GLY A 132 3.89 14.52 -7.88
CA GLY A 132 5.20 14.03 -7.49
C GLY A 132 5.92 13.28 -8.60
N GLU A 133 7.18 12.95 -8.35
CA GLU A 133 8.01 12.10 -9.21
C GLU A 133 8.28 10.73 -8.54
N GLU A 134 7.28 10.18 -7.84
CA GLU A 134 7.40 8.88 -7.18
C GLU A 134 7.78 7.81 -8.22
N ARG A 135 8.80 7.00 -7.92
CA ARG A 135 9.33 5.99 -8.84
C ARG A 135 9.03 4.59 -8.36
N GLU A 136 8.80 3.70 -9.31
CA GLU A 136 8.67 2.27 -9.07
C GLU A 136 9.93 1.73 -8.38
N LEU A 137 9.74 1.00 -7.28
CA LEU A 137 10.82 0.31 -6.59
C LEU A 137 10.94 -1.10 -7.14
N HIS A 138 12.10 -1.38 -7.72
CA HIS A 138 12.49 -2.69 -8.25
C HIS A 138 13.38 -3.45 -7.25
N PRO A 139 13.50 -4.78 -7.38
CA PRO A 139 14.45 -5.54 -6.57
C PRO A 139 15.87 -5.05 -6.86
N GLN A 140 16.66 -4.84 -5.79
CA GLN A 140 18.06 -4.46 -5.94
C GLN A 140 18.85 -5.71 -6.32
N ILE A 141 19.03 -5.97 -7.62
CA ILE A 141 19.83 -7.12 -8.06
C ILE A 141 21.27 -6.83 -7.68
N SER A 142 21.78 -7.52 -6.66
CA SER A 142 23.22 -7.57 -6.41
C SER A 142 23.87 -8.23 -7.62
N THR A 143 24.54 -7.45 -8.47
CA THR A 143 25.44 -7.99 -9.49
C THR A 143 26.65 -8.59 -8.81
N CYS A 144 26.50 -9.80 -8.28
CA CYS A 144 27.59 -10.63 -7.81
C CYS A 144 27.55 -11.96 -8.57
N ALA A 145 27.62 -11.86 -9.91
CA ALA A 145 27.81 -12.99 -10.82
C ALA A 145 28.13 -12.44 -12.22
N GLN A 146 29.28 -11.78 -12.36
CA GLN A 146 30.00 -11.56 -13.63
C GLN A 146 31.36 -10.91 -13.34
N ALA A 147 32.20 -11.62 -12.59
CA ALA A 147 33.65 -11.39 -12.51
C ALA A 147 34.32 -12.58 -11.82
N ALA A 148 34.56 -13.65 -12.58
CA ALA A 148 35.64 -14.64 -12.48
C ALA A 148 35.26 -15.87 -13.32
#